data_AF-A0A1F0B9B8-F1
#
_entry.id   AF-A0A1F0B9B8-F1
#
_cell.length_a   1.000
_cell.length_b   1.000
_cell.length_c   1.000
_cell.angle_alpha   90.00
_cell.angle_beta   90.00
_cell.angle_gamma   90.00
#
_symmetry.space_group_name_H-M   'P 1'
#
loop_
_entity.id
_entity.type
_entity.pdbx_description
1 polymer ?
#
loop_
_entity_poly.entity_id
_entity_poly.type
_entity_poly.pdbx_seq_one_letter_code
_entity_poly.pdbx_strand_id
1 'polypeptide(L)'
;MWKKKKVKAGVLLYAVTMAAIFSLLLQFYLNRQVAHYQDYALNKEKLIAFAMAKRTKDKVEQESGEQAFNLGQVNYQNKKTSLVTRVRTPKSQYEFIFPSVKLKEEKTAKKEKVVTDSSNQAEKKKSEEKVEKKENS
;
A
#
# COMPACT_ATOMS: atom_id res chain seq x y z
N MET A 1 -28.54 62.62 22.50
CA MET A 1 -28.88 63.20 21.17
C MET A 1 -28.06 62.53 20.08
N TRP A 2 -28.65 61.63 19.28
CA TRP A 2 -27.99 61.05 18.11
C TRP A 2 -28.01 62.05 16.94
N LYS A 3 -26.84 62.49 16.48
CA LYS A 3 -26.74 63.36 15.30
C LYS A 3 -26.93 62.51 14.04
N LYS A 4 -28.06 62.70 13.34
CA LYS A 4 -28.31 62.07 12.04
C LYS A 4 -27.39 62.72 10.98
N LYS A 5 -26.23 62.12 10.73
CA LYS A 5 -25.39 62.48 9.57
C LYS A 5 -26.03 61.94 8.30
N LYS A 6 -26.52 62.82 7.43
CA LYS A 6 -27.00 62.47 6.09
C LYS A 6 -25.77 62.27 5.20
N VAL A 7 -25.55 61.03 4.75
CA VAL A 7 -24.52 60.72 3.76
C VAL A 7 -25.12 60.76 2.36
N LYS A 8 -24.34 61.22 1.38
CA LYS A 8 -24.79 61.25 -0.03
C LYS A 8 -24.99 59.81 -0.51
N ALA A 9 -26.06 59.56 -1.26
CA ALA A 9 -26.40 58.22 -1.74
C ALA A 9 -25.26 57.53 -2.51
N GLY A 10 -24.48 58.29 -3.29
CA GLY A 10 -23.30 57.76 -4.00
C GLY A 10 -22.19 57.24 -3.07
N VAL A 11 -22.01 57.86 -1.90
CA VAL A 11 -21.04 57.39 -0.88
C VAL A 11 -21.55 56.10 -0.23
N LEU A 12 -22.86 56.01 0.01
CA LEU A 12 -23.48 54.80 0.54
C LEU A 12 -23.34 53.64 -0.47
N LEU A 13 -23.61 53.90 -1.74
CA LEU A 13 -23.49 52.91 -2.81
C LEU A 13 -22.06 52.40 -2.95
N TYR A 14 -21.07 53.30 -2.92
CA TYR A 14 -19.65 52.94 -2.95
C TYR A 14 -19.24 52.06 -1.76
N ALA A 15 -19.71 52.40 -0.55
CA ALA A 15 -19.40 51.62 0.64
C ALA A 15 -19.98 50.20 0.54
N VAL A 16 -21.23 50.06 0.05
CA VAL A 16 -21.88 48.77 -0.15
C VAL A 16 -21.16 47.94 -1.21
N THR A 17 -20.79 48.52 -2.35
CA THR A 17 -20.05 47.80 -3.39
C THR A 17 -18.67 47.36 -2.91
N MET A 18 -17.94 48.23 -2.20
CA MET A 18 -16.65 47.89 -1.60
C MET A 18 -16.77 46.77 -0.56
N ALA A 19 -17.79 46.80 0.30
CA ALA A 19 -18.05 45.74 1.26
C ALA A 19 -18.42 44.41 0.58
N ALA A 20 -19.18 44.44 -0.52
CA ALA A 20 -19.54 43.25 -1.28
C ALA A 20 -18.32 42.60 -1.94
N ILE A 21 -17.44 43.40 -2.58
CA ILE A 21 -16.19 42.91 -3.17
C ILE A 21 -15.28 42.32 -2.09
N PHE A 22 -15.11 43.03 -0.96
CA PHE A 22 -14.31 42.54 0.15
C PHE A 22 -14.84 41.22 0.70
N SER A 23 -16.17 41.11 0.87
CA SER A 23 -16.82 39.88 1.34
C SER A 23 -16.60 38.70 0.38
N LEU A 24 -16.68 38.92 -0.94
CA LEU A 24 -16.38 37.89 -1.95
C LEU A 24 -14.92 37.43 -1.88
N LEU A 25 -13.98 38.36 -1.77
CA LEU A 25 -12.56 38.04 -1.63
C LEU A 25 -12.27 37.28 -0.33
N LEU A 26 -12.89 37.69 0.78
CA LEU A 26 -12.74 37.04 2.06
C LEU A 26 -13.30 35.61 2.04
N GLN A 27 -14.49 35.41 1.47
CA GLN A 27 -15.08 34.08 1.29
C GLN A 27 -14.18 33.18 0.44
N PHE A 28 -13.68 33.68 -0.70
CA PHE A 28 -12.74 32.94 -1.54
C PHE A 28 -11.47 32.55 -0.78
N TYR A 29 -10.89 33.48 -0.03
CA TYR A 29 -9.69 33.25 0.76
C TYR A 29 -9.90 32.15 1.81
N LEU A 30 -10.97 32.24 2.60
CA LEU A 30 -11.28 31.26 3.65
C LEU A 30 -11.61 29.88 3.06
N ASN A 31 -12.45 29.83 2.02
CA ASN A 31 -12.83 28.58 1.36
C ASN A 31 -11.63 27.86 0.76
N ARG A 32 -10.68 28.60 0.18
CA ARG A 32 -9.45 28.02 -0.36
C ARG A 32 -8.60 27.36 0.73
N GLN A 33 -8.49 27.99 1.90
CA GLN A 33 -7.72 27.42 3.00
C GLN A 33 -8.37 26.12 3.54
N VAL A 34 -9.69 26.12 3.67
CA VAL A 34 -10.44 24.93 4.10
C VAL A 34 -10.28 23.78 3.11
N ALA A 35 -10.42 24.05 1.80
CA ALA A 35 -10.24 23.03 0.76
C ALA A 35 -8.83 22.41 0.80
N HIS A 36 -7.79 23.23 0.89
CA HIS A 36 -6.41 22.73 0.99
C HIS A 36 -6.18 21.85 2.24
N TYR A 37 -6.75 22.24 3.39
CA TYR A 37 -6.61 21.44 4.60
C TYR A 37 -7.34 20.09 4.49
N GLN A 38 -8.54 20.08 3.90
CA GLN A 38 -9.29 18.85 3.67
C GLN A 38 -8.53 17.89 2.74
N ASP A 39 -8.02 18.40 1.61
CA ASP A 39 -7.22 17.60 0.68
C ASP A 39 -5.94 17.07 1.35
N TYR A 40 -5.25 17.91 2.11
CA TYR A 40 -4.06 17.50 2.85
C TYR A 40 -4.37 16.39 3.87
N ALA A 41 -5.45 16.53 4.63
CA ALA A 41 -5.87 15.53 5.61
C ALA A 41 -6.20 14.18 4.94
N LEU A 42 -6.95 14.20 3.83
CA LEU A 42 -7.29 13.00 3.06
C LEU A 42 -6.05 12.33 2.45
N ASN A 43 -5.13 13.12 1.90
CA ASN A 43 -3.89 12.58 1.33
C ASN A 43 -2.96 12.01 2.40
N LYS A 44 -2.88 12.64 3.57
CA LYS A 44 -2.13 12.11 4.72
C LYS A 44 -2.70 10.77 5.18
N GLU A 45 -4.02 10.66 5.29
CA GLU A 45 -4.69 9.40 5.65
C GLU A 45 -4.45 8.31 4.60
N LYS A 46 -4.60 8.65 3.31
CA LYS A 46 -4.30 7.75 2.19
C LYS A 46 -2.85 7.26 2.20
N LEU A 47 -1.88 8.11 2.55
CA LEU A 47 -0.46 7.75 2.65
C LEU A 47 -0.22 6.75 3.79
N ILE A 48 -0.85 6.98 4.96
CA ILE A 48 -0.78 6.04 6.09
C ILE A 48 -1.41 4.70 5.69
N ALA A 49 -2.58 4.73 5.03
CA ALA A 49 -3.23 3.52 4.54
C ALA A 49 -2.35 2.76 3.54
N PHE A 50 -1.72 3.46 2.60
CA PHE A 50 -0.78 2.87 1.65
C PHE A 50 0.44 2.24 2.35
N ALA A 51 0.98 2.89 3.38
CA ALA A 51 2.08 2.34 4.16
C ALA A 51 1.68 1.04 4.90
N MET A 52 0.47 0.99 5.47
CA MET A 52 -0.07 -0.23 6.09
C MET A 52 -0.27 -1.34 5.06
N ALA A 53 -0.80 -1.01 3.88
CA ALA A 53 -0.97 -1.94 2.78
C ALA A 53 0.37 -2.52 2.29
N LYS A 54 1.37 -1.65 2.09
CA LYS A 54 2.73 -2.05 1.69
C LYS A 54 3.39 -2.94 2.74
N ARG A 55 3.29 -2.56 4.02
CA ARG A 55 3.85 -3.36 5.12
C ARG A 55 3.17 -4.72 5.26
N THR A 56 1.88 -4.80 4.95
CA THR A 56 1.13 -6.06 4.90
C THR A 56 1.68 -6.93 3.77
N LYS A 57 1.79 -6.38 2.55
CA LYS A 57 2.37 -7.06 1.38
C LYS A 57 3.73 -7.70 1.70
N ASP A 58 4.62 -6.96 2.38
CA ASP A 58 5.98 -7.43 2.70
C ASP A 58 5.99 -8.60 3.72
N LYS A 59 4.87 -8.88 4.39
CA LYS A 59 4.70 -9.94 5.39
C LYS A 59 3.67 -11.01 5.01
N VAL A 60 3.10 -10.96 3.80
CA VAL A 60 2.09 -11.93 3.38
C VAL A 60 2.71 -13.32 3.21
N GLU A 61 2.23 -14.28 3.99
CA GLU A 61 2.62 -15.70 3.90
C GLU A 61 1.46 -16.62 3.47
N GLN A 62 0.23 -16.10 3.46
CA GLN A 62 -0.98 -16.85 3.14
C GLN A 62 -1.72 -16.20 1.96
N GLU A 63 -2.64 -16.94 1.32
CA GLU A 63 -3.44 -16.41 0.19
C GLU A 63 -4.40 -15.31 0.61
N SER A 64 -4.83 -15.28 1.86
CA SER A 64 -5.64 -14.20 2.40
C SER A 64 -5.41 -14.09 3.89
N GLY A 65 -5.86 -12.98 4.47
CA GLY A 65 -5.75 -12.78 5.90
C GLY A 65 -5.99 -11.34 6.29
N GLU A 66 -5.70 -11.07 7.56
CA GLU A 66 -5.93 -9.77 8.14
C GLU A 66 -4.76 -9.36 9.03
N GLN A 67 -4.40 -8.08 8.95
CA GLN A 67 -3.35 -7.47 9.75
C GLN A 67 -3.92 -6.25 10.46
N ALA A 68 -3.90 -6.28 11.79
CA ALA A 68 -4.25 -5.13 12.61
C ALA A 68 -3.03 -4.19 12.77
N PHE A 69 -3.31 -2.89 12.76
CA PHE A 69 -2.40 -1.81 13.08
C PHE A 69 -3.07 -0.86 14.08
N ASN A 70 -2.29 -0.06 14.79
CA ASN A 70 -2.82 0.94 15.72
C ASN A 70 -3.74 1.97 15.05
N LEU A 71 -3.54 2.21 13.75
CA LEU A 71 -4.25 3.23 12.96
C LEU A 71 -5.31 2.64 12.01
N GLY A 72 -5.55 1.33 12.06
CA GLY A 72 -6.52 0.68 11.18
C GLY A 72 -6.26 -0.81 10.99
N GLN A 73 -7.04 -1.43 10.12
CA GLN A 73 -6.99 -2.85 9.84
C GLN A 73 -6.83 -3.06 8.33
N VAL A 74 -6.03 -4.05 7.94
CA VAL A 74 -5.80 -4.40 6.54
C VAL A 74 -6.25 -5.82 6.30
N ASN A 75 -7.26 -5.99 5.46
CA ASN A 75 -7.64 -7.29 4.93
C ASN A 75 -6.97 -7.47 3.56
N TYR A 76 -6.33 -8.59 3.32
CA TYR A 76 -5.64 -8.84 2.05
C TYR A 76 -6.07 -10.16 1.41
N GLN A 77 -6.01 -10.18 0.09
CA GLN A 77 -6.27 -11.36 -0.74
C GLN A 77 -5.28 -11.40 -1.89
N ASN A 78 -4.37 -12.37 -1.84
CA ASN A 78 -3.40 -12.68 -2.87
C ASN A 78 -4.05 -13.59 -3.92
N LYS A 79 -4.37 -13.02 -5.08
CA LYS A 79 -4.81 -13.76 -6.27
C LYS A 79 -3.58 -14.09 -7.12
N LYS A 80 -3.74 -14.98 -8.10
CA LYS A 80 -2.66 -15.39 -9.02
C LYS A 80 -1.92 -14.20 -9.65
N THR A 81 -2.64 -13.14 -10.01
CA THR A 81 -2.11 -11.98 -10.74
C THR A 81 -1.89 -10.74 -9.87
N SER A 82 -2.57 -10.62 -8.73
CA SER A 82 -2.48 -9.42 -7.89
C SER A 82 -2.80 -9.69 -6.43
N LEU A 83 -2.17 -8.93 -5.55
CA LEU A 83 -2.53 -8.83 -4.14
C LEU A 83 -3.46 -7.63 -3.95
N VAL A 84 -4.71 -7.89 -3.61
CA VAL A 84 -5.68 -6.86 -3.23
C VAL A 84 -5.58 -6.63 -1.73
N THR A 85 -5.39 -5.39 -1.31
CA THR A 85 -5.34 -4.98 0.11
C THR A 85 -6.40 -3.93 0.38
N ARG A 86 -7.28 -4.19 1.34
CA ARG A 86 -8.35 -3.31 1.79
C ARG A 86 -8.00 -2.80 3.17
N VAL A 87 -7.74 -1.51 3.25
CA VAL A 87 -7.33 -0.82 4.46
C VAL A 87 -8.51 -0.05 5.02
N ARG A 88 -8.96 -0.43 6.20
CA ARG A 88 -10.00 0.26 6.95
C ARG A 88 -9.34 1.13 8.02
N THR A 89 -9.45 2.44 7.86
CA THR A 89 -9.08 3.42 8.88
C THR A 89 -10.35 3.82 9.67
N PRO A 90 -10.24 4.62 10.74
CA PRO A 90 -11.41 5.09 11.47
C PRO A 90 -12.38 5.94 10.63
N LYS A 91 -11.89 6.62 9.59
CA LYS A 91 -12.68 7.57 8.79
C LYS A 91 -12.97 7.12 7.37
N SER A 92 -12.22 6.17 6.84
CA SER A 92 -12.25 5.85 5.41
C SER A 92 -11.85 4.41 5.14
N GLN A 93 -12.12 3.96 3.92
CA GLN A 93 -11.64 2.68 3.43
C GLN A 93 -10.91 2.90 2.12
N TYR A 94 -9.73 2.30 2.01
CA TYR A 94 -8.88 2.38 0.82
C TYR A 94 -8.62 0.98 0.29
N GLU A 95 -8.55 0.85 -1.04
CA GLU A 95 -8.13 -0.38 -1.69
C GLU A 95 -6.86 -0.11 -2.49
N PHE A 96 -5.84 -0.96 -2.28
CA PHE A 96 -4.60 -0.93 -3.05
C PHE A 96 -4.35 -2.30 -3.66
N ILE A 97 -3.93 -2.28 -4.93
CA ILE A 97 -3.63 -3.47 -5.70
C ILE A 97 -2.12 -3.49 -5.93
N PHE A 98 -1.48 -4.56 -5.49
CA PHE A 98 -0.07 -4.82 -5.74
C PHE A 98 0.08 -6.01 -6.68
N PRO A 99 1.27 -6.20 -7.29
CA PRO A 99 1.62 -7.47 -7.92
C PRO A 99 1.49 -8.62 -6.91
N SER A 100 1.09 -9.80 -7.40
CA SER A 100 0.97 -10.99 -6.55
C SER A 100 2.30 -11.32 -5.88
N VAL A 101 2.22 -11.83 -4.66
CA VAL A 101 3.40 -12.26 -3.89
C VAL A 101 3.54 -13.76 -4.09
N LYS A 102 4.74 -14.23 -4.44
CA LYS A 102 5.04 -15.66 -4.50
C LYS A 102 5.06 -16.19 -3.07
N LEU A 103 4.00 -16.86 -2.65
CA LEU A 103 3.95 -17.54 -1.36
C LEU A 103 4.98 -18.68 -1.39
N LYS A 104 5.78 -18.81 -0.34
CA LYS A 104 6.77 -19.87 -0.24
C LYS A 104 6.07 -21.22 -0.08
N GLU A 105 5.76 -21.90 -1.19
CA GLU A 105 5.57 -23.36 -1.23
C GLU A 105 6.90 -24.13 -1.02
N GLU A 106 8.01 -23.42 -0.83
CA GLU A 106 9.36 -23.99 -0.87
C GLU A 106 9.88 -24.50 0.49
N LYS A 107 9.05 -25.16 1.30
CA LYS A 107 9.51 -25.89 2.51
C LYS A 107 9.16 -27.38 2.56
N THR A 108 8.35 -27.89 1.64
CA THR A 108 8.02 -29.33 1.58
C THR A 108 8.66 -30.04 0.39
N ALA A 109 8.92 -29.37 -0.74
CA ALA A 109 9.52 -30.03 -1.92
C ALA A 109 11.06 -30.24 -1.85
N LYS A 110 11.78 -29.61 -0.91
CA LYS A 110 13.23 -29.83 -0.73
C LYS A 110 13.59 -30.99 0.20
N LYS A 111 12.63 -31.60 0.92
CA LYS A 111 12.89 -32.82 1.70
C LYS A 111 12.72 -34.10 0.87
N GLU A 112 11.91 -34.10 -0.18
CA GLU A 112 11.73 -35.31 -1.01
C GLU A 112 12.82 -35.52 -2.07
N LYS A 113 13.54 -34.48 -2.51
CA LYS A 113 14.66 -34.68 -3.46
C LYS A 113 16.01 -35.04 -2.82
N VAL A 114 16.21 -34.81 -1.52
CA VAL A 114 17.51 -35.12 -0.88
C VAL A 114 17.61 -36.59 -0.45
N VAL A 115 16.48 -37.27 -0.23
CA VAL A 115 16.49 -38.68 0.21
C VAL A 115 16.64 -39.66 -0.97
N THR A 116 16.19 -39.31 -2.18
CA THR A 116 16.27 -40.20 -3.35
C THR A 116 17.61 -40.15 -4.11
N ASP A 117 18.37 -39.05 -4.03
CA ASP A 117 19.66 -38.95 -4.74
C ASP A 117 20.88 -39.47 -3.94
N SER A 118 20.76 -39.68 -2.62
CA SER A 118 21.90 -40.16 -1.81
C SER A 118 22.06 -41.69 -1.73
N SER A 119 21.13 -42.49 -2.28
CA SER A 119 21.22 -43.96 -2.18
C SER A 119 21.80 -44.68 -3.40
N ASN A 120 22.11 -43.99 -4.51
CA ASN A 120 22.47 -44.66 -5.78
C ASN A 120 23.90 -44.40 -6.29
N GLN A 121 24.80 -43.84 -5.49
CA GLN A 121 26.19 -43.61 -5.90
C GLN A 121 27.28 -44.32 -5.08
N ALA A 122 26.92 -45.30 -4.25
CA ALA A 122 27.91 -46.05 -3.45
C ALA A 122 28.24 -47.47 -3.96
N GLU A 123 27.51 -48.05 -4.92
CA GLU A 123 27.72 -49.47 -5.31
C GLU A 123 28.28 -49.74 -6.72
N LYS A 124 28.71 -48.72 -7.48
CA LYS A 124 29.27 -48.94 -8.84
C LYS A 124 30.72 -48.46 -9.05
N LYS A 125 31.58 -48.62 -8.04
CA LYS A 125 33.05 -48.46 -8.19
C LYS A 125 33.85 -49.55 -7.49
N LYS A 126 33.56 -50.83 -7.76
CA LYS A 126 34.47 -51.94 -7.39
C LYS A 126 34.37 -53.17 -8.30
N SER A 127 34.26 -53.00 -9.62
CA SER A 127 34.18 -54.17 -10.51
C SER A 127 34.76 -54.01 -11.93
N GLU A 128 35.62 -53.02 -12.21
CA GLU A 128 36.20 -52.87 -13.58
C GLU A 128 37.70 -52.53 -13.64
N GLU A 129 38.49 -52.82 -12.60
CA GLU A 129 39.96 -52.68 -12.67
C GLU A 129 40.68 -53.94 -12.16
N LYS A 130 40.38 -55.09 -12.77
CA LYS A 130 41.24 -56.29 -12.68
C LYS A 130 41.02 -57.33 -13.80
N VAL A 131 40.84 -56.92 -15.05
CA VAL A 131 40.90 -57.87 -16.19
C VAL A 131 41.49 -57.19 -17.42
N GLU A 132 42.77 -56.77 -17.38
CA GLU A 132 43.50 -56.43 -18.61
C GLU A 132 45.02 -56.43 -18.37
N LYS A 133 45.56 -57.53 -17.83
CA LYS A 133 47.00 -57.83 -17.92
C LYS A 133 47.29 -59.32 -17.73
N LYS A 134 46.88 -60.14 -18.69
CA LYS A 134 47.49 -61.44 -19.02
C LYS A 134 46.81 -61.98 -20.27
N GLU A 135 47.44 -61.76 -21.41
CA GLU A 135 47.55 -62.67 -22.57
C GLU A 135 47.91 -61.85 -23.81
N ASN A 136 49.20 -61.77 -24.09
CA ASN A 136 49.71 -61.89 -25.45
C ASN A 136 51.04 -62.64 -25.30
N SER A 137 50.95 -63.93 -25.64
CA SER A 137 52.09 -64.74 -26.04
C SER A 137 52.39 -64.48 -27.52
#